data_AF-A0A917S5W7-F1
#
_entry.id   AF-A0A917S5W7-F1
#
_cell.length_a   1.000
_cell.length_b   1.000
_cell.length_c   1.000
_cell.angle_alpha   90.00
_cell.angle_beta   90.00
_cell.angle_gamma   90.00
#
_symmetry.space_group_name_H-M   'P 1'
#
loop_
_entity.id
_entity.type
_entity.pdbx_description
1 polymer ?
#
loop_
_entity_poly.entity_id
_entity_poly.type
_entity_poly.pdbx_seq_one_letter_code
_entity_poly.pdbx_strand_id
1 'polypeptide(L)' 'MRDSRKLDEIASQRFQLIAPLLSGDLDTARATEVKKQICKQSGLSERTIRRYLGSYRERGLEGLKPSRKQAGLMFAA' A
#
# COMPACT_ATOMS: atom_id res chain seq x y z
N MET A 1 0.73 -2.67 24.80
CA MET A 1 1.41 -3.71 23.99
C MET A 1 0.48 -4.43 22.98
N ARG A 2 -0.71 -3.91 22.62
CA ARG A 2 -1.60 -4.55 21.61
C ARG A 2 -1.56 -3.88 20.23
N ASP A 3 -1.08 -2.65 20.13
CA ASP A 3 -1.13 -1.87 18.89
C ASP A 3 -0.07 -2.28 17.87
N SER A 4 1.16 -2.59 18.29
CA SER A 4 2.27 -2.87 17.37
C SER A 4 1.99 -4.02 16.40
N ARG A 5 1.47 -5.15 16.89
CA ARG A 5 1.08 -6.30 16.04
C ARG A 5 0.05 -5.92 14.98
N LYS A 6 -0.93 -5.08 15.33
CA LYS A 6 -1.95 -4.59 14.40
C LYS A 6 -1.34 -3.63 13.36
N LEU A 7 -0.38 -2.80 13.76
CA LEU A 7 0.35 -1.93 12.83
C LEU A 7 1.17 -2.74 11.82
N ASP A 8 1.83 -3.80 12.29
CA ASP A 8 2.66 -4.68 11.47
C ASP A 8 1.81 -5.52 10.48
N GLU A 9 0.64 -5.99 10.93
CA GLU A 9 -0.33 -6.68 10.07
C GLU A 9 -0.83 -5.75 8.95
N ILE A 10 -1.17 -4.50 9.30
CA ILE A 10 -1.59 -3.49 8.33
C ILE A 10 -0.46 -3.16 7.34
N ALA A 11 0.78 -3.04 7.82
CA ALA A 11 1.94 -2.82 6.96
C ALA A 11 2.13 -3.98 5.97
N SER A 12 1.95 -5.21 6.44
CA SER A 12 2.05 -6.43 5.64
C SER A 12 0.95 -6.49 4.56
N GLN A 13 -0.30 -6.16 4.90
CA GLN A 13 -1.41 -6.09 3.94
C GLN A 13 -1.15 -5.02 2.86
N ARG A 14 -0.66 -3.84 3.26
CA ARG A 14 -0.28 -2.77 2.31
C ARG A 14 0.88 -3.18 1.42
N PHE A 15 1.84 -3.92 1.95
CA PHE A 15 2.97 -4.44 1.18
C PHE A 15 2.48 -5.41 0.10
N GLN A 16 1.65 -6.39 0.45
CA GLN A 16 1.07 -7.34 -0.50
C GLN A 16 0.33 -6.62 -1.64
N LEU A 17 -0.34 -5.52 -1.32
CA LEU A 17 -1.07 -4.72 -2.29
C LEU A 17 -0.15 -4.00 -3.30
N ILE A 18 1.02 -3.52 -2.86
CA ILE A 18 1.95 -2.80 -3.74
C ILE A 18 3.07 -3.69 -4.33
N ALA A 19 3.26 -4.90 -3.80
CA ALA A 19 4.30 -5.83 -4.24
C ALA A 19 4.33 -6.05 -5.77
N PRO A 20 3.18 -6.19 -6.47
CA PRO A 20 3.19 -6.32 -7.94
C PRO A 20 3.81 -5.13 -8.68
N LEU A 21 3.76 -3.93 -8.08
CA LEU A 21 4.30 -2.67 -8.63
C LEU A 21 5.77 -2.42 -8.26
N LEU A 22 6.37 -3.29 -7.42
CA LEU A 22 7.76 -3.19 -7.01
C LEU A 22 8.71 -4.01 -7.89
N SER A 23 8.17 -4.87 -8.76
CA SER A 23 8.96 -5.68 -9.70
C SER A 23 9.77 -4.78 -10.63
N GLY A 24 11.08 -5.02 -10.75
CA GLY A 24 12.00 -4.21 -11.56
C GLY A 24 11.74 -4.29 -13.07
N ASP A 25 11.09 -5.34 -13.53
CA ASP A 25 10.82 -5.62 -14.95
C ASP A 25 9.49 -5.04 -15.46
N LEU A 26 8.89 -4.10 -14.72
CA LEU A 26 7.58 -3.55 -15.05
C LEU A 26 7.71 -2.32 -15.97
N ASP A 27 7.40 -2.50 -17.25
CA ASP A 27 7.26 -1.38 -18.19
C ASP A 27 6.10 -0.44 -17.79
N THR A 28 6.18 0.83 -18.21
CA THR A 28 5.22 1.89 -17.86
C THR A 28 3.77 1.52 -18.18
N ALA A 29 3.52 0.84 -19.30
CA ALA A 29 2.18 0.40 -19.70
C ALA A 29 1.62 -0.67 -18.73
N ARG A 30 2.43 -1.69 -18.43
CA ARG A 30 2.07 -2.77 -17.50
C ARG A 30 1.91 -2.25 -16.07
N ALA A 31 2.79 -1.36 -15.63
CA ALA A 31 2.67 -0.68 -14.34
C ALA A 31 1.37 0.11 -14.21
N THR A 32 0.88 0.70 -15.31
CA THR A 32 -0.39 1.43 -15.34
C THR A 32 -1.57 0.47 -15.21
N GLU A 33 -1.56 -0.65 -15.94
CA GLU A 33 -2.62 -1.66 -15.89
C GLU A 33 -2.70 -2.33 -14.52
N VAL A 34 -1.58 -2.81 -13.98
CA VAL A 34 -1.49 -3.42 -12.65
C VAL A 34 -2.02 -2.45 -11.58
N LYS A 35 -1.68 -1.18 -11.69
CA LYS A 35 -2.16 -0.15 -10.75
C LYS A 35 -3.67 0.07 -10.85
N LYS A 36 -4.24 0.11 -12.06
CA LYS A 36 -5.70 0.18 -12.25
C LYS A 36 -6.40 -1.04 -11.65
N GLN A 37 -5.84 -2.23 -11.84
CA GLN A 37 -6.37 -3.46 -11.28
C GLN A 37 -6.34 -3.44 -9.74
N ILE A 38 -5.22 -3.02 -9.15
CA ILE A 38 -5.10 -2.86 -7.69
C ILE A 38 -6.16 -1.88 -7.17
N CYS A 39 -6.30 -0.71 -7.79
CA CYS A 39 -7.32 0.27 -7.38
C CYS A 39 -8.74 -0.31 -7.43
N LYS A 40 -9.07 -1.07 -8.49
CA LYS A 40 -10.38 -1.72 -8.65
C LYS A 40 -10.62 -2.81 -7.60
N GLN A 41 -9.61 -3.62 -7.32
CA GLN A 41 -9.71 -4.74 -6.38
C GLN A 41 -9.76 -4.28 -4.92
N SER A 42 -8.98 -3.24 -4.57
CA SER A 42 -8.86 -2.78 -3.19
C SER A 42 -9.81 -1.62 -2.86
N GLY A 43 -10.51 -1.04 -3.85
CA GLY A 43 -11.31 0.17 -3.69
C GLY A 43 -10.50 1.44 -3.36
N LEU A 44 -9.16 1.38 -3.46
CA LEU A 44 -8.30 2.50 -3.11
C LEU A 44 -8.05 3.39 -4.32
N SER A 45 -7.89 4.69 -4.05
CA SER A 45 -7.49 5.65 -5.08
C SER A 45 -6.04 5.46 -5.50
N GLU A 46 -5.72 5.79 -6.75
CA GLU A 46 -4.36 5.74 -7.28
C GLU A 46 -3.39 6.58 -6.44
N ARG A 47 -3.84 7.73 -5.93
CA ARG A 47 -3.08 8.59 -5.01
C ARG A 47 -2.62 7.82 -3.77
N THR A 48 -3.46 6.95 -3.23
CA THR A 48 -3.11 6.12 -2.05
C THR A 48 -2.07 5.08 -2.41
N ILE A 49 -2.20 4.42 -3.56
CA ILE A 49 -1.22 3.44 -4.04
C ILE A 49 0.15 4.09 -4.25
N ARG A 50 0.19 5.25 -4.90
CA ARG A 50 1.43 6.03 -5.08
C ARG A 50 2.06 6.44 -3.74
N ARG A 51 1.24 6.86 -2.77
CA ARG A 51 1.71 7.18 -1.40
C ARG A 51 2.37 5.98 -0.73
N TYR A 52 1.75 4.80 -0.78
CA TYR A 52 2.33 3.58 -0.20
C TYR A 52 3.64 3.20 -0.88
N LEU A 53 3.72 3.27 -2.21
CA LEU A 53 4.96 3.03 -2.95
C LEU A 53 6.07 3.99 -2.53
N GLY A 54 5.78 5.29 -2.44
CA GLY A 54 6.75 6.29 -1.99
C GLY A 54 7.26 6.00 -0.57
N SER A 55 6.33 5.82 0.38
CA SER A 55 6.69 5.50 1.76
C SER A 55 7.51 4.21 1.89
N TYR A 56 7.20 3.18 1.10
CA TYR A 56 7.96 1.92 1.10
C TYR A 56 9.36 2.10 0.52
N ARG A 57 9.50 2.87 -0.57
CA ARG A 57 10.81 3.16 -1.16
C ARG A 57 11.72 3.97 -0.22
N GLU A 58 11.14 4.84 0.60
CA GLU A 58 11.89 5.67 1.55
C GLU A 58 12.25 4.93 2.86
N ARG A 59 11.31 4.15 3.42
CA ARG A 59 11.40 3.61 4.79
C ARG A 59 11.13 2.11 4.91
N GLY A 60 10.96 1.40 3.79
CA GLY A 60 10.58 -0.02 3.79
C GLY A 60 9.21 -0.28 4.44
N LEU A 61 9.06 -1.44 5.08
CA LEU A 61 7.81 -1.85 5.74
C LEU A 61 7.36 -0.87 6.84
N GLU A 62 8.29 -0.22 7.56
CA GLU A 62 7.94 0.79 8.56
C GLU A 62 7.16 1.96 7.94
N GLY A 63 7.47 2.33 6.69
CA GLY A 63 6.76 3.36 5.94
C GLY A 63 5.30 3.03 5.64
N LEU A 64 4.92 1.75 5.72
CA LEU A 64 3.57 1.27 5.47
C LEU A 64 2.71 1.16 6.73
N LYS A 65 3.27 1.37 7.93
CA LYS A 65 2.46 1.39 9.15
C LYS A 65 1.44 2.55 9.10
N PRO A 66 0.21 2.35 9.59
CA PRO A 66 -0.78 3.41 9.59
C PRO A 66 -0.35 4.50 10.58
N SER A 67 -0.30 5.74 10.12
CA SER A 67 -0.15 6.87 11.04
C SER A 67 -1.44 7.05 11.84
N ARG A 68 -1.37 7.72 13.00
CA ARG A 68 -2.52 7.99 13.88
C ARG A 68 -3.73 8.61 13.15
N LYS A 69 -3.49 9.31 12.03
CA LYS A 69 -4.51 9.93 11.15
C LYS A 69 -5.16 8.97 10.15
N GLN A 70 -4.52 7.83 9.82
CA GLN A 70 -4.98 6.87 8.81
C GLN A 70 -5.75 5.67 9.40
N ALA A 71 -5.68 5.43 10.71
CA ALA A 71 -6.33 4.29 11.35
C ALA A 71 -7.87 4.27 11.20
N GLY A 72 -8.50 5.43 10.92
CA GLY A 72 -9.94 5.54 10.71
C GLY A 72 -10.44 5.28 9.28
N LEU A 73 -9.55 5.12 8.29
CA LEU A 73 -9.92 5.01 6.87
C LEU A 73 -9.85 3.58 6.30
N MET A 74 -9.41 2.58 7.08
CA MET A 74 -9.11 1.24 6.53
C MET A 74 -10.31 0.28 6.43
N PHE A 75 -11.51 0.68 6.87
CA PHE A 75 -12.70 -0.19 6.82
C PHE A 75 -14.01 0.54 6.46
N ALA A 76 -13.96 1.76 5.92
CA ALA A 76 -15.16 2.37 5.36
C ALA A 76 -15.38 1.82 3.94
N ALA A 77 -15.98 0.63 3.87
CA ALA A 77 -16.64 0.11 2.68
C ALA A 77 -18.04 0.73 2.57
#